data_AF-A0A165KWL3-F1
#
_entry.id   AF-A0A165KWL3-F1
#
_cell.length_a   1.000
_cell.length_b   1.000
_cell.length_c   1.000
_cell.angle_alpha   90.00
_cell.angle_beta   90.00
_cell.angle_gamma   90.00
#
_symmetry.space_group_name_H-M   'P 1'
#
loop_
_entity.id
_entity.type
_entity.pdbx_description
1 polymer ?
#
loop_
_entity_poly.entity_id
_entity_poly.type
_entity_poly.pdbx_seq_one_letter_code
_entity_poly.pdbx_strand_id
1 'polypeptide(L)' 'RIDPDLLSKKYVMLPHKQASILIQLQTEHVPLQKYLYRIQKAESPFCPNCGETRETVHHYLLECPKF' A
#
# COMPACT_ATOMS: atom_id res chain seq x y z
N ARG A 1 14.60 14.78 -0.67
CA ARG A 1 14.75 14.54 -2.12
C ARG A 1 14.87 13.04 -2.27
N ILE A 2 13.97 12.37 -3.00
CA ILE A 2 14.00 10.90 -3.15
C ILE A 2 15.22 10.56 -4.02
N ASP A 3 16.02 9.58 -3.59
CA ASP A 3 17.21 9.14 -4.30
C ASP A 3 16.79 8.40 -5.60
N PRO A 4 17.14 8.91 -6.78
CA PRO A 4 16.72 8.32 -8.05
C PRO A 4 17.37 6.96 -8.33
N ASP A 5 18.47 6.58 -7.66
CA ASP A 5 19.10 5.26 -7.81
C ASP A 5 18.38 4.15 -7.02
N LEU A 6 17.51 4.51 -6.07
CA LEU A 6 16.69 3.55 -5.34
C LEU A 6 15.51 3.01 -6.18
N LEU A 7 15.15 3.70 -7.27
CA LEU A 7 14.01 3.36 -8.12
C LEU A 7 14.50 2.77 -9.43
N SER A 8 14.10 1.51 -9.71
CA SER A 8 14.35 0.88 -11.00
C SER A 8 13.95 1.82 -12.14
N LYS A 9 14.76 1.89 -13.22
CA LYS A 9 14.55 2.76 -14.40
C LYS A 9 13.11 2.77 -14.93
N LYS A 10 12.36 1.69 -14.71
CA LYS A 10 10.93 1.55 -15.03
C LYS A 10 10.05 2.61 -14.36
N TYR A 11 10.35 2.98 -13.11
CA TYR A 11 9.61 3.99 -12.35
C TYR A 11 9.85 5.41 -12.86
N VAL A 12 11.05 5.68 -13.38
CA VAL A 12 11.45 7.01 -13.89
C VAL A 12 10.71 7.37 -15.18
N MET A 13 10.29 6.39 -15.96
CA MET A 13 9.49 6.59 -17.18
C MET A 13 7.99 6.76 -16.92
N LEU A 14 7.53 6.58 -15.69
CA LEU A 14 6.12 6.78 -15.35
C LEU A 14 5.83 8.25 -15.01
N PRO A 15 4.64 8.77 -15.33
CA PRO A 15 4.13 10.00 -14.75
C PRO A 15 4.31 10.01 -13.23
N HIS A 16 4.79 11.12 -12.68
CA HIS A 16 5.14 11.24 -11.26
C HIS A 16 4.04 10.74 -10.31
N LYS A 17 2.76 10.99 -10.65
CA LYS A 17 1.60 10.50 -9.86
C LYS A 17 1.53 8.98 -9.81
N GLN A 18 1.75 8.29 -10.94
CA GLN A 18 1.70 6.84 -11.02
C GLN A 18 2.88 6.20 -10.28
N ALA A 19 4.09 6.74 -10.48
CA ALA A 19 5.27 6.30 -9.74
C ALA A 19 5.06 6.45 -8.22
N SER A 20 4.50 7.57 -7.77
CA SER A 20 4.20 7.80 -6.34
C SER A 20 3.22 6.78 -5.77
N ILE A 21 2.15 6.46 -6.50
CA ILE A 21 1.18 5.43 -6.07
C ILE A 21 1.87 4.07 -5.95
N LEU A 22 2.65 3.67 -6.95
CA LEU A 22 3.35 2.38 -6.91
C LEU A 22 4.36 2.30 -5.76
N ILE A 23 5.08 3.38 -5.48
CA ILE A 23 5.99 3.45 -4.32
C ILE A 23 5.22 3.29 -3.01
N GLN A 24 4.08 3.98 -2.88
CA GLN A 24 3.23 3.86 -1.68
C GLN A 24 2.72 2.43 -1.51
N LEU A 25 2.29 1.79 -2.60
CA LEU A 25 1.86 0.38 -2.58
C LEU A 25 3.02 -0.56 -2.20
N GLN A 26 4.19 -0.41 -2.82
CA GLN A 26 5.35 -1.25 -2.51
C GLN A 26 5.86 -1.07 -1.07
N THR A 27 5.77 0.13 -0.53
CA THR A 27 6.25 0.44 0.83
C THR A 27 5.17 0.26 1.90
N GLU A 28 3.99 -0.26 1.54
CA GLU A 28 2.82 -0.39 2.44
C GLU A 28 2.43 0.95 3.10
N HIS A 29 2.71 2.08 2.44
CA HIS A 29 2.37 3.44 2.86
C HIS A 29 1.09 3.93 2.17
N VAL A 30 0.10 3.06 2.11
CA VAL A 30 -1.25 3.36 1.61
C VAL A 30 -2.25 3.30 2.76
N PRO A 31 -3.39 4.01 2.69
CA PRO A 31 -4.38 4.08 3.77
C PRO A 31 -5.22 2.78 3.88
N LEU A 32 -4.56 1.64 3.95
CA LEU A 32 -5.15 0.35 4.30
C LEU A 32 -5.11 0.13 5.81
N GLN A 33 -5.99 -0.73 6.30
CA GLN A 33 -6.23 -0.88 7.73
C GLN A 33 -4.98 -1.23 8.53
N LYS A 34 -4.09 -2.06 7.99
CA LYS A 34 -2.79 -2.37 8.63
C LYS A 34 -1.93 -1.13 8.84
N TYR A 35 -1.82 -0.27 7.83
CA TYR A 35 -1.03 0.96 7.93
C TYR A 35 -1.69 1.96 8.87
N LEU A 36 -3.00 2.15 8.74
CA LEU A 36 -3.77 3.05 9.60
C LEU A 36 -3.67 2.64 11.08
N TYR A 37 -3.72 1.35 11.38
CA TYR A 37 -3.55 0.83 12.74
C TYR A 37 -2.15 1.14 13.28
N ARG A 38 -1.11 0.96 12.45
CA ARG A 38 0.28 1.28 12.82
C ARG A 38 0.47 2.74 13.23
N ILE A 39 -0.23 3.66 12.57
CA ILE A 39 -0.18 5.10 12.88
C ILE A 39 -1.30 5.55 13.84
N GLN A 40 -1.99 4.61 14.49
CA GLN A 40 -3.07 4.88 15.46
C GLN A 40 -4.23 5.69 14.88
N LYS A 41 -4.52 5.50 13.60
CA LYS A 41 -5.67 6.08 12.87
C LYS A 41 -6.78 5.08 12.58
N ALA A 42 -6.60 3.83 12.99
CA ALA A 42 -7.62 2.79 12.94
C ALA A 42 -7.59 1.97 14.25
N GLU A 43 -8.74 1.42 14.63
CA GLU A 43 -8.89 0.64 15.87
C GLU A 43 -8.35 -0.79 15.76
N SER A 44 -8.27 -1.33 14.55
CA SER A 44 -7.85 -2.70 14.25
C SER A 44 -7.08 -2.73 12.94
N PRO A 45 -6.12 -3.67 12.72
CA PRO A 45 -5.40 -3.85 11.46
C PRO A 45 -6.11 -4.76 10.45
N PHE A 46 -7.27 -5.30 10.78
CA PHE A 46 -7.95 -6.33 9.99
C PHE A 46 -8.78 -5.75 8.84
N CYS A 47 -8.88 -6.50 7.75
CA CYS A 47 -9.70 -6.13 6.61
C CYS A 47 -11.17 -6.07 7.04
N PRO A 48 -11.88 -4.96 6.81
CA PRO A 48 -13.29 -4.82 7.17
C PRO A 48 -14.19 -5.79 6.39
N ASN A 49 -13.69 -6.37 5.29
CA ASN A 49 -14.45 -7.28 4.45
C ASN A 49 -14.19 -8.77 4.76
N CYS A 50 -13.00 -9.11 5.23
CA CYS A 50 -12.61 -10.50 5.54
C CYS A 50 -12.63 -10.79 7.05
N GLY A 51 -12.55 -9.76 7.89
CA GLY A 51 -12.64 -9.86 9.35
C GLY A 51 -11.34 -10.30 10.04
N GLU A 52 -10.74 -11.41 9.60
CA GLU A 52 -9.63 -12.05 10.33
C GLU A 52 -8.25 -11.76 9.70
N THR A 53 -8.21 -11.49 8.39
CA THR A 53 -6.97 -11.21 7.67
C THR A 53 -6.58 -9.75 7.82
N ARG A 54 -5.30 -9.46 8.06
CA ARG A 54 -4.79 -8.08 8.05
C ARG A 54 -4.93 -7.47 6.66
N GLU A 55 -5.36 -6.22 6.59
CA GLU A 55 -5.48 -5.51 5.30
C GLU A 55 -4.11 -4.98 4.84
N THR A 56 -3.31 -5.85 4.24
CA THR A 56 -2.04 -5.52 3.56
C THR A 56 -2.31 -5.13 2.11
N VAL A 57 -1.30 -4.58 1.41
CA VAL A 57 -1.41 -4.32 -0.04
C VAL A 57 -1.58 -5.62 -0.82
N HIS A 58 -0.86 -6.67 -0.41
CA HIS A 58 -1.00 -8.01 -1.01
C HIS A 58 -2.43 -8.53 -0.87
N HIS A 59 -2.97 -8.50 0.36
CA HIS A 59 -4.34 -8.94 0.62
C HIS A 59 -5.34 -8.13 -0.20
N TYR A 60 -5.25 -6.80 -0.13
CA TYR A 60 -6.19 -5.91 -0.81
C TYR A 60 -6.19 -6.08 -2.34
N LEU A 61 -5.03 -6.29 -2.97
CA LEU A 61 -4.92 -6.36 -4.43
C LEU A 61 -5.08 -7.77 -5.00
N LEU A 62 -4.75 -8.83 -4.25
CA LEU A 62 -4.59 -10.17 -4.80
C LEU A 62 -5.44 -11.24 -4.12
N GLU A 63 -5.91 -11.01 -2.90
CA GLU A 63 -6.58 -12.06 -2.09
C GLU A 63 -7.98 -11.67 -1.62
N CYS A 64 -8.26 -10.37 -1.49
CA CYS A 64 -9.50 -9.89 -0.92
C CYS A 64 -10.65 -10.17 -1.89
N PRO A 65 -11.67 -10.97 -1.52
CA PRO A 65 -12.74 -11.37 -2.43
C PRO A 65 -13.68 -10.23 -2.86
N LYS A 66 -13.50 -9.02 -2.29
CA LYS A 66 -14.29 -7.84 -2.66
C LYS A 66 -13.78 -7.14 -3.93
N PHE A 67 -12.50 -7.31 -4.26
CA PHE A 67 -11.80 -6.53 -5.29
C PHE A 67 -11.05 -7.47 -6.24
#